data_AF-A0A3A1YCJ6-F1
#
_entry.id   AF-A0A3A1YCJ6-F1
#
_cell.length_a   1.000
_cell.length_b   1.000
_cell.length_c   1.000
_cell.angle_alpha   90.00
_cell.angle_beta   90.00
_cell.angle_gamma   90.00
#
_symmetry.space_group_name_H-M   'P 1'
#
loop_
_entity.id
_entity.type
_entity.pdbx_description
1 polymer ?
#
loop_
_entity_poly.entity_id
_entity_poly.type
_entity_poly.pdbx_seq_one_letter_code
_entity_poly.pdbx_strand_id
1 'polypeptide(L)'
;MKIKSILATMLVATTALVSLNANASTKDPATAYSDYYTLSAQQKAKAQANSQTKTLELDGQQVVTQVTSNAGRTLVVFGNKAQATTTYNVGGVTINTPTTMSITTINAGLKALNINHQISEISYFMTKAEMMKKS
;
A
#
# COMPACT_ATOMS: atom_id res chain seq x y z
N MET A 1 60.73 -29.08 -52.09
CA MET A 1 59.97 -29.71 -50.98
C MET A 1 58.62 -30.17 -51.52
N LYS A 2 58.18 -31.37 -51.13
CA LYS A 2 57.04 -32.10 -51.69
C LYS A 2 55.72 -31.57 -51.11
N ILE A 3 54.77 -31.17 -51.97
CA ILE A 3 53.37 -30.96 -51.59
C ILE A 3 52.77 -32.35 -51.37
N LYS A 4 52.41 -32.65 -50.12
CA LYS A 4 51.57 -33.79 -49.78
C LYS A 4 50.25 -33.25 -49.27
N SER A 5 49.25 -33.28 -50.15
CA SER A 5 47.85 -33.21 -49.78
C SER A 5 47.47 -34.38 -48.85
N ILE A 6 46.24 -34.32 -48.35
CA ILE A 6 45.49 -35.32 -47.58
C ILE A 6 45.54 -35.02 -46.07
N LEU A 7 44.48 -34.43 -45.53
CA LEU A 7 43.45 -35.21 -44.83
C LEU A 7 42.22 -34.32 -44.57
N ALA A 8 41.09 -34.76 -45.09
CA ALA A 8 39.77 -34.21 -44.82
C ALA A 8 39.43 -34.39 -43.33
N THR A 9 39.37 -33.31 -42.58
CA THR A 9 38.79 -33.30 -41.24
C THR A 9 37.27 -33.41 -41.38
N MET A 10 36.75 -34.63 -41.27
CA MET A 10 35.32 -34.88 -41.06
C MET A 10 34.87 -34.14 -39.81
N LEU A 11 34.09 -33.08 -40.00
CA LEU A 11 33.36 -32.44 -38.92
C LEU A 11 32.22 -33.39 -38.50
N VAL A 12 32.47 -34.19 -37.47
CA VAL A 12 31.41 -34.97 -36.82
C VAL A 12 30.55 -33.97 -36.03
N ALA A 13 29.44 -33.55 -36.61
CA ALA A 13 28.41 -32.82 -35.89
C ALA A 13 27.75 -33.79 -34.89
N THR A 14 28.31 -33.90 -33.68
CA THR A 14 27.64 -34.53 -32.56
C THR A 14 26.46 -33.65 -32.16
N THR A 15 25.28 -33.93 -32.70
CA THR A 15 24.02 -33.41 -32.17
C THR A 15 23.77 -34.08 -30.82
N ALA A 16 24.37 -33.53 -29.76
CA ALA A 16 23.89 -33.81 -28.43
C ALA A 16 22.43 -33.32 -28.37
N LEU A 17 21.47 -34.25 -28.43
CA LEU A 17 20.12 -33.96 -27.96
C LEU A 17 20.23 -33.65 -26.48
N VAL A 18 20.39 -32.36 -26.16
CA VAL A 18 20.18 -31.88 -24.80
C VAL A 18 18.67 -32.00 -24.61
N SER A 19 18.24 -33.07 -23.95
CA SER A 19 16.91 -33.13 -23.36
C SER A 19 16.84 -32.01 -22.32
N LEU A 20 16.43 -30.83 -22.77
CA LEU A 20 15.96 -29.79 -21.89
C LEU A 20 14.72 -30.38 -21.21
N ASN A 21 14.89 -30.86 -19.97
CA ASN A 21 13.77 -31.01 -19.05
C ASN A 21 13.26 -29.58 -18.81
N ALA A 22 12.40 -29.12 -19.71
CA ALA A 22 11.57 -27.96 -19.48
C ALA A 22 10.63 -28.35 -18.34
N ASN A 23 11.05 -28.07 -17.10
CA ASN A 23 10.10 -27.85 -16.03
C ASN A 23 9.35 -26.57 -16.39
N ALA A 24 8.39 -26.69 -17.31
CA ALA A 24 7.36 -25.70 -17.48
C ALA A 24 6.67 -25.62 -16.12
N SER A 25 6.90 -24.51 -15.42
CA SER A 25 6.21 -24.19 -14.19
C SER A 25 4.71 -24.41 -14.43
N THR A 26 4.11 -25.35 -13.70
CA THR A 26 2.68 -25.68 -13.80
C THR A 26 1.78 -24.58 -13.23
N LYS A 27 2.35 -23.41 -12.88
CA LYS A 27 1.58 -22.22 -12.54
C LYS A 27 0.90 -21.71 -13.81
N ASP A 28 -0.37 -22.06 -13.94
CA ASP A 28 -1.31 -21.47 -14.87
C ASP A 28 -1.16 -19.93 -14.83
N PRO A 29 -0.91 -19.25 -15.97
CA PRO A 29 -0.80 -17.79 -16.02
C PRO A 29 -2.05 -17.06 -15.49
N ALA A 30 -3.21 -17.71 -15.41
CA ALA A 30 -4.40 -17.17 -14.75
C ALA A 30 -4.23 -16.99 -13.23
N THR A 31 -3.35 -17.78 -12.60
CA THR A 31 -3.06 -17.68 -11.16
C THR A 31 -1.96 -16.67 -10.83
N ALA A 32 -1.07 -16.36 -11.79
CA ALA A 32 0.02 -15.40 -11.58
C ALA A 32 -0.48 -13.97 -11.29
N TYR A 33 -1.68 -13.63 -11.77
CA TYR A 33 -2.31 -12.33 -11.53
C TYR A 33 -3.29 -12.32 -10.33
N SER A 34 -3.66 -13.49 -9.79
CA SER A 34 -4.50 -13.53 -8.58
C SER A 34 -3.73 -13.11 -7.32
N ASP A 35 -2.42 -13.35 -7.29
CA ASP A 35 -1.54 -12.95 -6.17
C ASP A 35 -1.40 -11.42 -6.03
N TYR A 36 -1.70 -10.65 -7.09
CA TYR A 36 -1.61 -9.19 -7.04
C TYR A 36 -2.74 -8.55 -6.19
N TYR A 37 -3.88 -9.23 -6.05
CA TYR A 37 -5.04 -8.73 -5.32
C TYR A 37 -5.28 -9.41 -3.97
N THR A 38 -4.56 -10.50 -3.68
CA THR A 38 -4.55 -11.13 -2.36
C THR A 38 -3.41 -10.55 -1.53
N LEU A 39 -3.69 -9.47 -0.79
CA LEU A 39 -2.88 -9.12 0.38
C LEU A 39 -2.68 -10.41 1.20
N SER A 40 -1.46 -10.95 1.18
CA SER A 40 -1.14 -12.22 1.82
C SER A 40 -1.63 -12.19 3.27
N ALA A 41 -2.16 -13.31 3.77
CA ALA A 41 -2.67 -13.38 5.15
C ALA A 41 -1.64 -12.86 6.18
N GLN A 42 -0.35 -13.03 5.90
CA GLN A 42 0.75 -12.49 6.70
C GLN A 42 0.84 -10.95 6.68
N GLN A 43 0.60 -10.28 5.55
CA GLN A 43 0.55 -8.82 5.48
C GLN A 43 -0.67 -8.26 6.24
N LYS A 44 -1.82 -8.93 6.15
CA LYS A 44 -3.01 -8.56 6.94
C LYS A 44 -2.77 -8.72 8.44
N ALA A 45 -2.13 -9.82 8.86
CA ALA A 45 -1.76 -10.05 10.26
C ALA A 45 -0.75 -9.02 10.79
N LYS A 46 0.27 -8.66 9.99
CA LYS A 46 1.23 -7.59 10.36
C LYS A 46 0.57 -6.21 10.48
N ALA A 47 -0.37 -5.88 9.59
CA ALA A 47 -1.12 -4.63 9.68
C ALA A 47 -2.02 -4.58 10.94
N GLN A 48 -2.62 -5.71 11.34
CA GLN A 48 -3.38 -5.82 12.58
C GLN A 48 -2.50 -5.73 13.83
N ALA A 49 -1.30 -6.32 13.82
CA ALA A 49 -0.37 -6.28 14.96
C ALA A 49 0.09 -4.86 15.31
N ASN A 50 0.13 -3.95 14.34
CA ASN A 50 0.48 -2.54 14.54
C ASN A 50 -0.74 -1.61 14.60
N SER A 51 -1.94 -2.16 14.81
CA SER A 51 -3.19 -1.41 14.90
C SER A 51 -3.68 -1.36 16.34
N GLN A 52 -3.93 -0.15 16.84
CA GLN A 52 -4.51 0.10 18.15
C GLN A 52 -5.88 0.75 17.99
N THR A 53 -6.87 0.27 18.74
CA THR A 53 -8.18 0.91 18.83
C THR A 53 -8.30 1.59 20.17
N LYS A 54 -8.71 2.86 20.18
CA LYS A 54 -8.97 3.65 21.39
C LYS A 54 -10.30 4.37 21.26
N THR A 55 -11.06 4.44 22.34
CA THR A 55 -12.22 5.33 22.42
C THR A 55 -11.74 6.66 22.97
N LEU A 56 -12.03 7.74 22.25
CA LEU A 56 -11.70 9.11 22.65
C LEU A 56 -12.98 9.87 22.94
N GLU A 57 -12.96 10.73 23.95
CA GLU A 57 -14.03 11.72 24.15
C GLU A 57 -13.65 13.00 23.39
N LEU A 58 -14.39 13.31 22.33
CA LEU A 58 -14.16 14.45 21.45
C LEU A 58 -15.48 15.20 21.28
N ASP A 59 -15.49 16.49 21.58
CA ASP A 59 -16.69 17.33 21.47
C ASP A 59 -17.90 16.77 22.24
N GLY A 60 -17.64 16.21 23.43
CA GLY A 60 -18.65 15.56 24.28
C GLY A 60 -19.18 14.22 23.75
N GLN A 61 -18.59 13.68 22.68
CA GLN A 61 -18.99 12.39 22.08
C GLN A 61 -17.87 11.35 22.20
N GLN A 62 -18.26 10.10 22.41
CA GLN A 62 -17.32 8.97 22.34
C GLN A 62 -17.07 8.58 20.88
N VAL A 63 -15.83 8.72 20.43
CA VAL A 63 -15.37 8.39 19.09
C VAL A 63 -14.39 7.22 19.15
N VAL A 64 -14.77 6.09 18.57
CA VAL A 64 -13.84 4.97 18.36
C VAL A 64 -12.82 5.37 17.30
N THR A 65 -11.55 5.29 17.65
CA THR A 65 -10.44 5.71 16.81
C THR A 65 -9.46 4.56 16.62
N GLN A 66 -9.07 4.29 15.38
CA GLN A 66 -8.07 3.28 15.06
C GLN A 66 -6.79 3.95 14.58
N VAL A 67 -5.66 3.54 15.14
CA VAL A 67 -4.33 4.02 14.75
C VAL A 67 -3.54 2.82 14.26
N THR A 68 -3.11 2.84 13.01
CA THR A 68 -2.27 1.80 12.41
C THR A 68 -0.93 2.41 11.98
N SER A 69 0.17 1.91 12.52
CA SER A 69 1.52 2.38 12.17
C SER A 69 2.25 1.33 11.31
N ASN A 70 2.79 1.74 10.16
CA ASN A 70 3.54 0.85 9.29
C ASN A 70 4.65 1.61 8.56
N ALA A 71 5.89 1.14 8.67
CA ALA A 71 7.06 1.64 7.94
C ALA A 71 7.20 3.19 7.97
N GLY A 72 7.04 3.80 9.16
CA GLY A 72 7.16 5.25 9.33
C GLY A 72 5.94 6.07 8.87
N ARG A 73 4.86 5.42 8.42
CA ARG A 73 3.57 6.05 8.10
C ARG A 73 2.55 5.68 9.16
N THR A 74 1.68 6.63 9.49
CA THR A 74 0.61 6.41 10.47
C THR A 74 -0.73 6.67 9.82
N LEU A 75 -1.64 5.71 9.89
CA LEU A 75 -3.03 5.87 9.50
C LEU A 75 -3.86 6.06 10.77
N VAL A 76 -4.60 7.16 10.84
CA VAL A 76 -5.57 7.45 11.91
C VAL A 76 -6.96 7.42 11.30
N VAL A 77 -7.88 6.75 11.96
CA VAL A 77 -9.26 6.58 11.50
C VAL A 77 -10.18 6.94 12.66
N PHE A 78 -10.87 8.06 12.54
CA PHE A 78 -11.91 8.45 13.48
C PHE A 78 -13.26 7.88 13.01
N GLY A 79 -13.97 7.19 13.90
CA GLY A 79 -15.29 6.63 13.62
C GLY A 79 -15.29 5.44 12.65
N ASN A 80 -16.42 5.25 11.98
CA ASN A 80 -16.64 4.11 11.10
C ASN A 80 -16.27 4.41 9.64
N LYS A 81 -15.38 3.60 9.06
CA LYS A 81 -14.98 3.67 7.64
C LYS A 81 -16.11 3.41 6.64
N ALA A 82 -17.20 2.78 7.07
CA ALA A 82 -18.36 2.51 6.21
C ALA A 82 -19.21 3.75 5.91
N GLN A 83 -18.94 4.89 6.58
CA GLN A 83 -19.60 6.16 6.32
C GLN A 83 -18.79 7.04 5.35
N ALA A 84 -19.40 8.09 4.82
CA ALA A 84 -18.68 9.07 4.01
C ALA A 84 -17.54 9.69 4.83
N THR A 85 -16.32 9.57 4.33
CA THR A 85 -15.11 10.05 5.02
C THR A 85 -14.40 11.13 4.23
N THR A 86 -13.72 12.03 4.95
CA THR A 86 -12.71 12.93 4.40
C THR A 86 -11.33 12.42 4.79
N THR A 87 -10.38 12.51 3.86
CA THR A 87 -8.98 12.09 4.10
C THR A 87 -8.06 13.30 4.09
N TYR A 88 -7.19 13.39 5.09
CA TYR A 88 -6.14 14.40 5.21
C TYR A 88 -4.77 13.72 5.25
N ASN A 89 -3.75 14.34 4.67
CA ASN A 89 -2.37 13.85 4.73
C ASN A 89 -1.46 14.94 5.27
N VAL A 90 -0.81 14.68 6.41
CA VAL A 90 0.08 15.64 7.08
C VAL A 90 1.30 14.90 7.61
N GLY A 91 2.50 15.24 7.13
CA GLY A 91 3.76 14.75 7.71
C GLY A 91 3.89 13.24 7.82
N GLY A 92 3.41 12.48 6.82
CA GLY A 92 3.43 11.00 6.86
C GLY A 92 2.28 10.37 7.65
N VAL A 93 1.36 11.18 8.20
CA VAL A 93 0.11 10.74 8.81
C VAL A 93 -1.04 10.90 7.80
N THR A 94 -1.76 9.82 7.54
CA THR A 94 -3.03 9.83 6.80
C THR A 94 -4.17 9.76 7.82
N ILE A 95 -5.15 10.65 7.70
CA ILE A 95 -6.21 10.83 8.68
C ILE A 95 -7.54 10.69 7.96
N ASN A 96 -8.32 9.67 8.31
CA ASN A 96 -9.66 9.44 7.79
C ASN A 96 -10.68 9.80 8.86
N THR A 97 -11.64 10.66 8.53
CA THR A 97 -12.62 11.19 9.48
C THR A 97 -14.00 11.20 8.86
N PRO A 98 -15.09 11.18 9.63
CA PRO A 98 -16.40 11.51 9.11
C PRO A 98 -16.37 12.92 8.49
N THR A 99 -17.10 13.14 7.41
CA THR A 99 -17.18 14.45 6.72
C THR A 99 -17.77 15.56 7.60
N THR A 100 -18.49 15.19 8.65
CA THR A 100 -19.12 16.10 9.62
C THR A 100 -18.17 16.53 10.74
N MET A 101 -17.00 15.91 10.87
CA MET A 101 -16.05 16.23 11.94
C MET A 101 -15.25 17.48 11.60
N SER A 102 -15.23 18.46 12.52
CA SER A 102 -14.50 19.71 12.33
C SER A 102 -12.98 19.50 12.39
N ILE A 103 -12.20 20.34 11.70
CA ILE A 103 -10.72 20.30 11.76
C ILE A 103 -10.22 20.48 13.19
N THR A 104 -10.84 21.37 13.95
CA THR A 104 -10.52 21.59 15.36
C THR A 104 -10.68 20.32 16.19
N THR A 105 -11.80 19.60 16.03
CA THR A 105 -12.06 18.32 16.69
C THR A 105 -11.05 17.25 16.26
N ILE A 106 -10.70 17.21 14.97
CA ILE A 106 -9.70 16.26 14.45
C ILE A 106 -8.33 16.53 15.08
N ASN A 107 -7.87 17.78 15.10
CA ASN A 107 -6.59 18.16 15.70
C ASN A 107 -6.54 17.90 17.21
N ALA A 108 -7.66 18.09 17.93
CA ALA A 108 -7.78 17.70 19.32
C ALA A 108 -7.65 16.17 19.51
N GLY A 109 -8.27 15.38 18.63
CA GLY A 109 -8.14 13.93 18.61
C GLY A 109 -6.72 13.45 18.34
N LEU A 110 -6.02 14.06 17.37
CA LEU A 110 -4.61 13.76 17.09
C LEU A 110 -3.72 14.05 18.30
N LYS A 111 -3.94 15.18 18.98
CA LYS A 111 -3.24 15.52 20.22
C LYS A 111 -3.51 14.51 21.35
N ALA A 112 -4.76 14.08 21.53
CA ALA A 112 -5.12 13.05 22.51
C ALA A 112 -4.46 11.69 22.23
N LEU A 113 -4.09 11.43 20.98
CA LEU A 113 -3.32 10.27 20.54
C LEU A 113 -1.80 10.46 20.62
N ASN A 114 -1.32 11.61 21.09
CA ASN A 114 0.08 12.03 21.08
C ASN A 114 0.70 12.11 19.67
N ILE A 115 -0.10 12.47 18.67
CA ILE A 115 0.35 12.69 17.29
C ILE A 115 0.56 14.20 17.10
N ASN A 116 1.83 14.61 16.94
CA ASN A 116 2.23 16.02 16.86
C ASN A 116 2.08 16.64 15.45
N HIS A 117 1.23 16.07 14.60
CA HIS A 117 0.88 16.61 13.30
C HIS A 117 -0.52 17.21 13.34
N GLN A 118 -0.71 18.36 12.69
CA GLN A 118 -1.98 19.09 12.67
C GLN A 118 -2.40 19.40 11.24
N ILE A 119 -3.70 19.26 10.98
CA ILE A 119 -4.30 19.71 9.73
C ILE A 119 -4.34 21.25 9.78
N SER A 120 -3.70 21.89 8.80
CA SER A 120 -3.81 23.33 8.61
C SER A 120 -5.20 23.68 8.07
N GLU A 121 -5.91 24.57 8.77
CA GLU A 121 -7.25 25.03 8.35
C GLU A 121 -7.19 25.78 7.01
N ILE A 122 -6.10 26.50 6.74
CA ILE A 122 -5.93 27.33 5.53
C ILE A 122 -5.90 26.48 4.25
N SER A 123 -5.20 25.34 4.29
CA SER A 123 -5.06 24.46 3.12
C SER A 123 -6.40 23.80 2.72
N TYR A 124 -7.28 23.56 3.68
CA TYR A 124 -8.56 22.87 3.44
C TYR A 124 -9.61 23.76 2.76
N PHE A 125 -9.69 25.04 3.15
CA PHE A 125 -10.61 25.98 2.52
C PHE A 125 -10.29 26.20 1.04
N MET A 126 -8.99 26.25 0.68
CA MET A 126 -8.57 26.35 -0.74
C MET A 126 -9.01 25.12 -1.54
N THR A 127 -8.76 23.90 -1.05
CA THR A 127 -9.13 22.67 -1.78
C THR A 127 -10.65 22.56 -1.98
N LYS A 128 -11.46 22.85 -0.96
CA LYS A 128 -12.93 22.87 -1.12
C LYS A 128 -13.40 23.95 -2.10
N ALA A 129 -12.85 25.15 -2.01
CA ALA A 129 -13.21 26.25 -2.92
C ALA A 129 -12.84 25.92 -4.38
N GLU A 130 -11.69 25.27 -4.62
CA GLU A 130 -11.28 24.82 -5.95
C GLU A 130 -12.14 23.66 -6.46
N MET A 131 -12.55 22.74 -5.60
CA MET A 131 -13.49 21.66 -5.97
C MET A 131 -14.87 22.21 -6.34
N MET A 132 -15.37 23.21 -5.61
CA MET A 132 -16.66 23.84 -5.94
C MET A 132 -16.61 24.70 -7.22
N LYS A 133 -15.43 25.19 -7.62
CA LYS A 133 -15.26 25.92 -8.89
C LYS A 133 -15.20 25.02 -10.12
N LYS A 134 -14.98 23.71 -9.94
CA LYS A 134 -14.90 22.72 -11.04
C LYS A 134 -16.21 21.96 -11.28
N SER A 135 -17.31 22.35 -10.62
CA SER A 135 -18.61 21.70 -10.73
C SER A 135 -19.59 22.50 -11.57
#